data_AF-A0AAE3YV49-F1
#
_entry.id   AF-A0AAE3YV49-F1
#
_cell.length_a   1.000
_cell.length_b   1.000
_cell.length_c   1.000
_cell.angle_alpha   90.00
_cell.angle_beta   90.00
_cell.angle_gamma   90.00
#
_symmetry.space_group_name_H-M   'P 1'
#
loop_
_entity.id
_entity.type
_entity.pdbx_description
1 polymer ?
#
loop_
_entity_poly.entity_id
_entity_poly.type
_entity_poly.pdbx_seq_one_letter_code
_entity_poly.pdbx_strand_id
1 'polypeptide(L)'
;MGGRPLTVATGRAPFEVCTLLAALAVGTALHLGAVVPRSVSTAMPPTIQAVWATGLIVAGLVGLAGVAVPRRRLLVGLGLELAGIGVLGTTATMYAISLYAVSAAQALVAGGFVTALAVASWWRWGQIVYDLRRLGRAAQAGTTVEVPLLVDGDR
;
A
#
# COMPACT_ATOMS: atom_id res chain seq x y z
N MET A 1 -21.60 27.15 -19.57
CA MET A 1 -21.30 25.71 -19.39
C MET A 1 -20.67 25.54 -18.01
N GLY A 2 -21.48 25.31 -16.97
CA GLY A 2 -20.98 25.11 -15.61
C GLY A 2 -20.64 23.64 -15.40
N GLY A 3 -19.35 23.30 -15.45
CA GLY A 3 -18.89 21.96 -15.11
C GLY A 3 -19.21 21.67 -13.64
N ARG A 4 -20.04 20.65 -13.38
CA ARG A 4 -20.30 20.21 -12.01
C ARG A 4 -18.96 19.76 -11.38
N PRO A 5 -18.66 20.18 -10.14
CA PRO A 5 -17.43 19.80 -9.49
C PRO A 5 -17.39 18.29 -9.30
N LEU A 6 -16.28 17.67 -9.70
CA LEU A 6 -16.01 16.26 -9.42
C LEU A 6 -15.78 16.10 -7.91
N THR A 7 -16.80 15.67 -7.18
CA THR A 7 -16.69 15.24 -5.79
C THR A 7 -16.12 13.83 -5.76
N VAL A 8 -14.79 13.73 -5.71
CA VAL A 8 -14.12 12.47 -5.40
C VAL A 8 -14.11 12.32 -3.89
N ALA A 9 -15.07 11.56 -3.37
CA ALA A 9 -15.03 11.03 -2.02
C ALA A 9 -13.97 9.92 -2.02
N THR A 10 -12.73 10.26 -1.71
CA THR A 10 -11.72 9.23 -1.44
C THR A 10 -12.08 8.60 -0.10
N GLY A 11 -12.79 7.46 -0.13
CA GLY A 11 -12.86 6.52 0.99
C GLY A 11 -11.46 5.96 1.25
N ARG A 12 -10.59 6.77 1.86
CA ARG A 12 -9.27 6.34 2.29
C ARG A 12 -9.49 5.42 3.46
N ALA A 13 -9.32 4.11 3.23
CA ALA A 13 -9.58 3.12 4.25
C ALA A 13 -8.63 3.38 5.43
N PRO A 14 -9.13 3.60 6.67
CA PRO A 14 -8.28 3.81 7.83
C PRO A 14 -7.27 2.66 8.02
N PHE A 15 -7.66 1.46 7.61
CA PHE A 15 -6.80 0.29 7.54
C PHE A 15 -5.53 0.50 6.69
N GLU A 16 -5.66 1.12 5.52
CA GLU A 16 -4.52 1.34 4.61
C GLU A 16 -3.51 2.31 5.24
N VAL A 17 -4.00 3.43 5.79
CA VAL A 17 -3.16 4.42 6.48
C VAL A 17 -2.46 3.79 7.68
N CYS A 18 -3.19 3.01 8.49
CA CYS A 18 -2.60 2.28 9.62
C CYS A 18 -1.53 1.28 9.17
N THR A 19 -1.74 0.60 8.04
CA THR A 19 -0.78 -0.36 7.49
C THR A 19 0.48 0.34 6.99
N LEU A 20 0.34 1.47 6.30
CA LEU A 20 1.48 2.27 5.84
C LEU A 20 2.26 2.89 7.00
N LEU A 21 1.57 3.37 8.04
CA LEU A 21 2.19 3.83 9.28
C LEU A 21 2.94 2.69 9.99
N ALA A 22 2.34 1.51 10.08
CA ALA A 22 2.97 0.33 10.65
C ALA A 22 4.21 -0.08 9.86
N ALA A 23 4.15 -0.08 8.51
CA ALA A 23 5.30 -0.35 7.66
C ALA A 23 6.43 0.66 7.92
N LEU A 24 6.12 1.95 7.98
CA LEU A 24 7.10 2.99 8.28
C LEU A 24 7.72 2.80 9.68
N ALA A 25 6.90 2.57 10.70
CA ALA A 25 7.36 2.38 12.07
C ALA A 25 8.21 1.13 12.22
N VAL A 26 7.81 0.01 11.62
CA VAL A 26 8.56 -1.25 11.68
C VAL A 26 9.87 -1.16 10.91
N GLY A 27 9.84 -0.62 9.69
CA GLY A 27 11.05 -0.45 8.88
C GLY A 27 12.08 0.47 9.54
N THR A 28 11.62 1.58 10.14
CA THR A 28 12.51 2.49 10.89
C THR A 28 13.04 1.84 12.16
N ALA A 29 12.20 1.15 12.94
CA ALA A 29 12.62 0.45 14.14
C ALA A 29 13.68 -0.63 13.85
N LEU A 30 13.58 -1.34 12.72
CA LEU A 30 14.58 -2.34 12.31
C LEU A 30 15.91 -1.74 11.87
N HIS A 31 15.92 -0.51 11.34
CA HIS A 31 17.14 0.21 11.00
C HIS A 31 17.79 0.86 12.22
N LEU A 32 17.00 1.35 13.17
CA LEU A 32 17.48 2.03 14.38
C LEU A 32 17.79 1.06 15.53
N GLY A 33 17.12 -0.09 15.57
CA GLY A 33 17.25 -1.08 16.62
C GLY A 33 18.44 -2.01 16.41
N ALA A 34 19.18 -2.28 17.48
CA ALA A 34 20.26 -3.29 17.48
C ALA A 34 19.73 -4.74 17.50
N VAL A 35 18.42 -4.94 17.70
CA VAL A 35 17.82 -6.27 17.87
C VAL A 35 16.83 -6.56 16.76
N VAL A 36 17.23 -7.47 15.87
CA VAL A 36 16.38 -8.04 14.84
C VAL A 36 15.51 -9.15 15.47
N PRO A 37 14.17 -9.13 15.31
CA PRO A 37 13.33 -10.22 15.78
C PRO A 37 13.77 -11.56 15.20
N ARG A 38 13.79 -12.61 16.04
CA ARG A 38 14.27 -13.94 15.62
C ARG A 38 13.60 -14.43 14.34
N SER A 39 12.28 -14.23 14.21
CA SER A 39 11.50 -14.58 13.02
C SER A 39 12.04 -13.96 11.73
N VAL A 40 12.53 -12.72 11.79
CA VAL A 40 13.10 -12.02 10.62
C VAL A 40 14.51 -12.54 10.35
N SER A 41 15.36 -12.63 11.39
CA SER A 41 16.75 -13.07 11.24
C SER A 41 16.88 -14.53 10.77
N THR A 42 15.90 -15.38 11.09
CA THR A 42 15.88 -16.77 10.62
C THR A 42 15.31 -16.88 9.21
N ALA A 43 14.33 -16.05 8.85
CA ALA A 43 13.66 -16.13 7.55
C ALA A 43 14.45 -15.48 6.42
N MET A 44 15.28 -14.47 6.72
CA MET A 44 15.98 -13.67 5.71
C MET A 44 17.47 -13.53 6.02
N PRO A 45 18.35 -13.68 5.00
CA PRO A 45 19.73 -13.24 5.09
C PRO A 45 19.83 -11.72 5.35
N PRO A 46 20.92 -11.23 5.96
CA PRO A 46 21.06 -9.82 6.34
C PRO A 46 20.82 -8.82 5.19
N THR A 47 21.30 -9.13 3.98
CA THR A 47 21.11 -8.27 2.80
C THR A 47 19.64 -8.16 2.40
N ILE A 48 18.93 -9.29 2.37
CA ILE A 48 17.50 -9.33 2.03
C ILE A 48 16.68 -8.62 3.10
N GLN A 49 17.06 -8.78 4.37
CA GLN A 49 16.45 -8.06 5.48
C GLN A 49 16.63 -6.54 5.35
N ALA A 50 17.84 -6.05 5.00
CA ALA A 50 18.08 -4.62 4.82
C ALA A 50 17.24 -4.04 3.67
N VAL A 51 17.15 -4.78 2.55
CA VAL A 51 16.29 -4.42 1.41
C VAL A 51 14.81 -4.41 1.83
N TRP A 52 14.36 -5.42 2.58
CA TRP A 52 13.00 -5.50 3.09
C TRP A 52 12.64 -4.31 3.99
N ALA A 53 13.47 -4.04 5.00
CA ALA A 53 13.25 -2.95 5.95
C ALA A 53 13.25 -1.59 5.24
N THR A 54 14.13 -1.39 4.27
CA THR A 54 14.15 -0.18 3.45
C THR A 54 12.88 -0.07 2.59
N GLY A 55 12.43 -1.18 2.00
CA GLY A 55 11.18 -1.22 1.25
C GLY A 55 9.97 -0.85 2.11
N LEU A 56 9.90 -1.28 3.37
CA LEU A 56 8.83 -0.87 4.30
C LEU A 56 8.83 0.64 4.57
N ILE A 57 10.01 1.24 4.76
CA ILE A 57 10.15 2.70 4.93
C ILE A 57 9.66 3.41 3.67
N VAL A 58 10.14 3.00 2.51
CA VAL A 58 9.78 3.61 1.22
C VAL A 58 8.28 3.50 0.98
N ALA A 59 7.68 2.32 1.19
CA ALA A 59 6.25 2.10 1.07
C ALA A 59 5.46 3.05 1.98
N GLY A 60 5.84 3.12 3.26
CA GLY A 60 5.20 3.99 4.24
C GLY A 60 5.29 5.47 3.86
N LEU A 61 6.49 5.97 3.55
CA LEU A 61 6.70 7.38 3.16
C LEU A 61 5.94 7.74 1.89
N VAL A 62 6.04 6.93 0.84
CA VAL A 62 5.44 7.22 -0.47
C VAL A 62 3.91 7.12 -0.40
N GLY A 63 3.39 6.07 0.24
CA GLY A 63 1.94 5.88 0.42
C GLY A 63 1.33 6.99 1.28
N LEU A 64 1.95 7.31 2.42
CA LEU A 64 1.47 8.39 3.31
C LEU A 64 1.59 9.77 2.65
N ALA A 65 2.63 10.00 1.85
CA ALA A 65 2.73 11.22 1.05
C ALA A 65 1.56 11.33 0.07
N GLY A 66 1.20 10.23 -0.62
CA GLY A 66 0.01 10.15 -1.48
C GLY A 66 -1.29 10.49 -0.75
N VAL A 67 -1.44 9.98 0.48
CA VAL A 67 -2.54 10.32 1.38
C VAL A 67 -2.49 11.80 1.81
N ALA A 68 -1.33 12.38 2.03
CA ALA A 68 -1.23 13.79 2.41
C ALA A 68 -1.52 14.77 1.24
N VAL A 69 -1.49 14.30 -0.02
CA VAL A 69 -1.71 15.19 -1.18
C VAL A 69 -3.12 15.79 -1.17
N PRO A 70 -3.25 17.12 -1.37
CA PRO A 70 -4.55 17.79 -1.47
C PRO A 70 -5.42 17.27 -2.62
N ARG A 71 -6.75 17.24 -2.42
CA ARG A 71 -7.73 16.76 -3.41
C ARG A 71 -7.63 17.42 -4.80
N ARG A 72 -7.07 18.63 -4.89
CA ARG A 72 -6.82 19.33 -6.17
C ARG A 72 -5.79 18.63 -7.07
N ARG A 73 -4.95 17.76 -6.52
CA ARG A 73 -3.91 16.99 -7.25
C ARG A 73 -4.16 15.48 -7.12
N LEU A 74 -5.41 15.06 -7.32
CA LEU A 74 -5.86 13.68 -7.14
C LEU A 74 -5.00 12.66 -7.90
N LEU A 75 -4.62 12.95 -9.16
CA LEU A 75 -3.78 12.05 -9.96
C LEU A 75 -2.41 11.81 -9.32
N VAL A 76 -1.80 12.85 -8.74
CA VAL A 76 -0.50 12.74 -8.06
C VAL A 76 -0.67 11.97 -6.76
N GLY A 77 -1.72 12.26 -6.00
CA GLY A 77 -2.05 11.53 -4.76
C GLY A 77 -2.25 10.03 -5.01
N LEU A 78 -3.09 9.68 -5.99
CA LEU A 78 -3.36 8.30 -6.39
C LEU A 78 -2.12 7.60 -6.96
N GLY A 79 -1.28 8.31 -7.72
CA GLY A 79 -0.03 7.74 -8.24
C GLY A 79 0.97 7.39 -7.14
N LEU A 80 1.10 8.25 -6.13
CA LEU A 80 1.94 7.98 -4.95
C LEU A 80 1.35 6.88 -4.07
N GLU A 81 0.04 6.90 -3.83
CA GLU A 81 -0.68 5.83 -3.10
C GLU A 81 -0.45 4.48 -3.81
N LEU A 82 -0.63 4.42 -5.13
CA LEU A 82 -0.35 3.25 -5.95
C LEU A 82 1.09 2.76 -5.82
N ALA A 83 2.07 3.66 -5.89
CA ALA A 83 3.48 3.32 -5.75
C ALA A 83 3.78 2.77 -4.35
N GLY A 84 3.28 3.43 -3.30
CA GLY A 84 3.46 3.01 -1.91
C GLY A 84 2.86 1.62 -1.65
N ILE A 85 1.63 1.39 -2.08
CA ILE A 85 0.95 0.09 -1.93
C ILE A 85 1.64 -0.99 -2.77
N GLY A 86 2.14 -0.66 -3.96
CA GLY A 86 2.89 -1.61 -4.80
C GLY A 86 4.18 -2.07 -4.12
N VAL A 87 4.94 -1.14 -3.52
CA VAL A 87 6.13 -1.47 -2.73
C VAL A 87 5.73 -2.28 -1.49
N LEU A 88 4.67 -1.89 -0.78
CA LEU A 88 4.16 -2.63 0.38
C LEU A 88 3.80 -4.07 0.02
N GLY A 89 3.01 -4.27 -1.04
CA GLY A 89 2.62 -5.59 -1.54
C GLY A 89 3.84 -6.44 -1.90
N THR A 90 4.83 -5.84 -2.56
CA THR A 90 6.10 -6.52 -2.89
C THR A 90 6.87 -6.93 -1.65
N THR A 91 7.03 -6.04 -0.67
CA THR A 91 7.74 -6.35 0.58
C THR A 91 7.02 -7.40 1.44
N ALA A 92 5.68 -7.34 1.46
CA ALA A 92 4.85 -8.34 2.15
C ALA A 92 4.96 -9.71 1.46
N THR A 93 4.88 -9.76 0.12
CA THR A 93 5.08 -10.99 -0.65
C THR A 93 6.47 -11.57 -0.40
N MET A 94 7.51 -10.74 -0.40
CA MET A 94 8.88 -11.19 -0.14
C MET A 94 8.99 -11.85 1.24
N TYR A 95 8.41 -11.22 2.29
CA TYR A 95 8.43 -11.81 3.63
C TYR A 95 7.59 -13.07 3.76
N ALA A 96 6.41 -13.12 3.11
CA ALA A 96 5.61 -14.35 3.06
C ALA A 96 6.40 -15.52 2.44
N ILE A 97 7.06 -15.28 1.30
CA ILE A 97 7.88 -16.31 0.63
C ILE A 97 9.00 -16.78 1.57
N SER A 98 9.72 -15.85 2.21
CA SER A 98 10.79 -16.19 3.16
C SER A 98 10.28 -17.03 4.34
N LEU A 99 9.11 -16.69 4.90
CA LEU A 99 8.52 -17.44 6.00
C LEU A 99 8.16 -18.88 5.60
N TYR A 100 7.53 -19.06 4.45
CA TYR A 100 7.17 -20.40 3.96
C TYR A 100 8.39 -21.22 3.56
N ALA A 101 9.39 -20.59 2.95
CA ALA A 101 10.62 -21.27 2.52
C ALA A 101 11.44 -21.80 3.70
N VAL A 102 11.48 -21.09 4.83
CA VAL A 102 12.32 -21.46 5.98
C VAL A 102 11.57 -22.30 7.01
N SER A 103 10.34 -21.93 7.36
CA SER A 103 9.64 -22.48 8.52
C SER A 103 8.45 -23.39 8.16
N ALA A 104 8.13 -23.54 6.87
CA ALA A 104 7.10 -24.43 6.35
C ALA A 104 5.81 -24.42 7.22
N ALA A 105 5.48 -25.54 7.87
CA ALA A 105 4.27 -25.69 8.69
C ALA A 105 4.23 -24.76 9.91
N GLN A 106 5.38 -24.42 10.51
CA GLN A 106 5.44 -23.52 11.68
C GLN A 106 5.09 -22.07 11.32
N ALA A 107 5.19 -21.70 10.04
CA ALA A 107 4.84 -20.38 9.54
C ALA A 107 3.38 -20.24 9.09
N LEU A 108 2.52 -21.27 9.20
CA LEU A 108 1.17 -21.22 8.62
C LEU A 108 0.34 -20.02 9.10
N VAL A 109 0.36 -19.72 10.40
CA VAL A 109 -0.43 -18.61 10.96
C VAL A 109 0.16 -17.26 10.56
N ALA A 110 1.44 -17.02 10.89
CA ALA A 110 2.10 -15.73 10.60
C ALA A 110 2.22 -15.48 9.09
N GLY A 111 2.65 -16.49 8.33
CA GLY A 111 2.72 -16.47 6.88
C GLY A 111 1.35 -16.28 6.23
N GLY A 112 0.29 -16.87 6.79
CA GLY A 112 -1.08 -16.67 6.33
C GLY A 112 -1.53 -15.21 6.44
N PHE A 113 -1.28 -14.58 7.59
CA PHE A 113 -1.58 -13.16 7.79
C PHE A 113 -0.77 -12.25 6.86
N VAL A 114 0.54 -12.49 6.72
CA VAL A 114 1.39 -11.70 5.81
C VAL A 114 0.98 -11.89 4.35
N THR A 115 0.57 -13.10 3.97
CA THR A 115 0.05 -13.39 2.63
C THR A 115 -1.27 -12.68 2.37
N ALA A 116 -2.19 -12.69 3.33
CA ALA A 116 -3.44 -11.93 3.24
C ALA A 116 -3.16 -10.44 3.06
N LEU A 117 -2.18 -9.88 3.78
CA LEU A 117 -1.75 -8.49 3.62
C LEU A 117 -1.17 -8.21 2.23
N ALA A 118 -0.36 -9.12 1.71
CA ALA A 118 0.18 -9.01 0.36
C ALA A 118 -0.94 -9.03 -0.69
N VAL A 119 -1.86 -9.99 -0.60
CA VAL A 119 -3.02 -10.10 -1.50
C VAL A 119 -3.91 -8.85 -1.42
N ALA A 120 -4.20 -8.36 -0.21
CA ALA A 120 -4.98 -7.14 -0.02
C ALA A 120 -4.29 -5.92 -0.67
N SER A 121 -2.96 -5.82 -0.53
CA SER A 121 -2.16 -4.77 -1.15
C SER A 121 -2.21 -4.84 -2.68
N TRP A 122 -2.05 -6.04 -3.26
CA TRP A 122 -2.14 -6.24 -4.72
C TRP A 122 -3.55 -5.98 -5.26
N TRP A 123 -4.58 -6.38 -4.51
CA TRP A 123 -5.97 -6.10 -4.86
C TRP A 123 -6.25 -4.60 -4.91
N ARG A 124 -5.83 -3.88 -3.87
CA ARG A 124 -5.96 -2.43 -3.77
C ARG A 124 -5.17 -1.71 -4.88
N TRP A 125 -3.96 -2.18 -5.17
CA TRP A 125 -3.16 -1.69 -6.29
C TRP A 125 -3.92 -1.82 -7.62
N GLY A 126 -4.54 -2.98 -7.86
CA GLY A 126 -5.39 -3.21 -9.03
C GLY A 126 -6.60 -2.27 -9.11
N GLN A 127 -7.26 -2.01 -7.97
CA GLN A 127 -8.37 -1.05 -7.90
C GLN A 127 -7.93 0.36 -8.29
N ILE A 128 -6.81 0.84 -7.74
CA ILE A 128 -6.29 2.19 -8.06
C ILE A 128 -5.90 2.29 -9.53
N VAL A 129 -5.27 1.26 -10.11
CA VAL A 129 -4.96 1.23 -11.56
C VAL A 129 -6.24 1.30 -12.40
N TYR A 130 -7.27 0.54 -12.03
CA TYR A 130 -8.55 0.54 -12.73
C TYR A 130 -9.20 1.94 -12.68
N ASP A 131 -9.21 2.58 -11.51
CA ASP A 131 -9.75 3.92 -11.33
C ASP A 131 -8.96 4.98 -12.12
N LEU A 132 -7.63 4.93 -12.10
CA LEU A 132 -6.78 5.81 -12.89
C LEU A 132 -7.03 5.65 -14.40
N ARG A 133 -7.17 4.41 -14.88
CA ARG A 133 -7.51 4.13 -16.30
C ARG A 133 -8.90 4.65 -16.66
N ARG A 134 -9.85 4.60 -15.72
CA ARG A 134 -11.21 5.12 -15.92
C ARG A 134 -11.23 6.66 -15.95
N LEU A 135 -10.48 7.31 -15.06
CA LEU A 135 -10.28 8.76 -15.06
C LEU A 135 -9.58 9.26 -16.33
N GLY A 136 -8.54 8.55 -16.80
CA GLY A 136 -7.84 8.91 -18.03
C GLY A 136 -8.77 8.86 -19.26
N ARG A 137 -9.60 7.81 -19.36
CA ARG A 137 -10.60 7.69 -20.43
C ARG A 137 -11.67 8.79 -20.37
N ALA A 138 -12.14 9.13 -19.17
CA ALA A 138 -13.10 10.21 -18.95
C ALA A 138 -12.55 11.58 -19.40
N ALA A 139 -11.32 11.88 -19.01
CA ALA A 139 -10.62 13.12 -19.36
C ALA A 139 -10.44 13.24 -20.88
N GLN A 140 -10.10 12.15 -21.57
CA GLN A 140 -9.97 12.14 -23.03
C GLN A 140 -11.32 12.30 -23.75
N ALA A 141 -12.40 11.73 -23.20
CA ALA A 141 -13.73 11.82 -23.80
C ALA A 141 -14.47 13.13 -23.43
N GLY A 142 -13.82 14.07 -22.74
CA GLY A 142 -14.45 15.32 -22.27
C GLY A 142 -15.67 15.10 -21.38
N THR A 143 -15.80 13.91 -20.79
CA THR A 143 -16.99 13.47 -20.06
C THR A 143 -16.68 13.39 -18.57
N THR A 144 -17.63 13.79 -17.72
CA THR A 144 -17.51 13.64 -16.27
C THR A 144 -17.74 12.18 -15.89
N VAL A 145 -16.78 11.57 -15.18
CA VAL A 145 -16.96 10.23 -14.63
C VAL A 145 -16.98 10.29 -13.11
N GLU A 146 -18.10 9.83 -12.54
CA GLU A 146 -18.19 9.53 -11.11
C GLU A 146 -17.39 8.25 -10.85
N VAL A 147 -16.26 8.39 -10.15
CA VAL A 147 -15.48 7.26 -9.62
C VAL A 147 -16.08 6.92 -8.27
N PRO A 148 -16.78 5.76 -8.12
CA PRO A 148 -17.24 5.30 -6.84
C PRO A 148 -16.04 4.69 -6.11
N LEU A 149 -15.14 5.56 -5.63
CA LEU A 149 -14.27 5.21 -4.52
C LEU A 149 -15.19 5.20 -3.29
N LEU A 150 -15.41 4.01 -2.71
CA LEU A 150 -16.30 3.69 -1.60
C LEU A 150 -16.87 4.92 -0.86
N VAL A 151 -18.17 5.09 -1.08
CA VAL A 151 -19.09 6.08 -0.52
C VAL A 151 -19.05 6.06 1.01
N ASP A 152 -18.87 7.23 1.61
CA ASP A 152 -19.72 7.65 2.73
C ASP A 152 -20.45 8.91 2.26
N GLY A 153 -21.62 8.67 1.70
CA GLY A 153 -22.69 9.62 1.62
C GLY A 153 -23.60 9.27 2.77
N ASP A 154 -23.58 10.10 3.81
CA ASP A 154 -24.84 10.60 4.35
C ASP A 154 -24.59 11.85 5.21
N ARG A 155 -25.24 12.93 4.76
CA ARG A 155 -25.58 14.20 5.44
C ARG A 155 -24.52 15.31 5.46
#